data_AF-A0A6N7WVB4-F1
#
_entry.id   AF-A0A6N7WVB4-F1
#
_cell.length_a   1.000
_cell.length_b   1.000
_cell.length_c   1.000
_cell.angle_alpha   90.00
_cell.angle_beta   90.00
_cell.angle_gamma   90.00
#
_symmetry.space_group_name_H-M   'P 1'
#
loop_
_entity.id
_entity.type
_entity.pdbx_description
1 polymer ?
#
loop_
_entity_poly.entity_id
_entity_poly.type
_entity_poly.pdbx_seq_one_letter_code
_entity_poly.pdbx_strand_id
1 'polypeptide(L)'
;MYSDDQIIFVNQMSILVYAQAAGLGLDYKLKHVLVKGVDSREITLDDGEWYYHYMGIRGRIIQFATWLQDIRWKDPMQQNSDY
;
A
#
# COMPACT_ATOMS: atom_id res chain seq x y z
N MET A 1 15.49 -13.97 -1.32
CA MET A 1 16.04 -12.61 -1.30
C MET A 1 16.04 -12.14 -2.75
N TYR A 2 15.37 -11.03 -3.06
CA TYR A 2 15.32 -10.51 -4.43
C TYR A 2 16.67 -9.90 -4.78
N SER A 3 17.13 -10.06 -6.02
CA SER A 3 18.34 -9.37 -6.50
C SER A 3 18.06 -7.88 -6.68
N ASP A 4 19.08 -7.04 -6.55
CA ASP A 4 18.95 -5.57 -6.69
C ASP A 4 18.33 -5.18 -8.04
N ASP A 5 18.65 -5.89 -9.12
CA ASP A 5 18.04 -5.68 -10.44
C ASP A 5 16.52 -5.93 -10.45
N GLN A 6 16.04 -6.90 -9.68
CA GLN A 6 14.62 -7.20 -9.55
C GLN A 6 13.93 -6.11 -8.73
N ILE A 7 14.60 -5.58 -7.71
CA ILE A 7 14.10 -4.47 -6.88
C ILE A 7 14.00 -3.19 -7.72
N ILE A 8 15.01 -2.90 -8.54
CA ILE A 8 15.01 -1.73 -9.44
C ILE A 8 13.89 -1.86 -10.47
N PHE A 9 13.73 -3.02 -11.11
CA PHE A 9 12.69 -3.25 -12.11
C PHE A 9 11.28 -3.14 -11.51
N VAL A 10 11.04 -3.72 -10.34
CA VAL A 10 9.73 -3.63 -9.68
C VAL A 10 9.44 -2.20 -9.23
N ASN A 11 10.45 -1.45 -8.76
CA ASN A 11 10.29 -0.04 -8.40
C ASN A 11 9.99 0.88 -9.59
N GLN A 12 10.18 0.44 -10.83
CA GLN A 12 9.75 1.16 -12.04
C GLN A 12 8.27 0.91 -12.38
N MET A 13 7.63 -0.07 -11.74
CA MET A 13 6.20 -0.32 -11.95
C MET A 13 5.35 0.73 -11.23
N SER A 14 4.25 1.11 -11.89
CA SER A 14 3.27 2.03 -11.31
C SER A 14 2.62 1.40 -10.07
N ILE A 15 2.80 2.07 -8.92
CA ILE A 15 2.17 1.67 -7.66
C ILE A 15 0.64 1.67 -7.72
N LEU A 16 0.05 2.48 -8.61
CA LEU A 16 -1.39 2.50 -8.90
C LEU A 16 -1.85 1.19 -9.54
N VAL A 17 -1.08 0.68 -10.51
CA VAL A 17 -1.37 -0.60 -11.18
C VAL A 17 -1.29 -1.76 -10.18
N TYR A 18 -0.30 -1.74 -9.29
CA TYR A 18 -0.22 -2.72 -8.21
C TYR A 18 -1.41 -2.64 -7.26
N ALA A 19 -1.79 -1.44 -6.81
CA ALA A 19 -2.95 -1.25 -5.92
C ALA A 19 -4.25 -1.79 -6.55
N GLN A 20 -4.45 -1.54 -7.84
CA GLN A 20 -5.59 -2.07 -8.59
C GLN A 20 -5.55 -3.61 -8.68
N ALA A 21 -4.40 -4.20 -9.00
CA ALA A 21 -4.21 -5.64 -9.07
C ALA A 21 -4.39 -6.31 -7.69
N ALA A 22 -4.04 -5.61 -6.61
CA ALA A 22 -4.26 -6.06 -5.23
C ALA A 22 -5.73 -5.96 -4.77
N GLY A 23 -6.62 -5.45 -5.64
CA GLY A 23 -8.05 -5.29 -5.38
C GLY A 23 -8.38 -4.10 -4.48
N LEU A 24 -7.51 -3.10 -4.39
CA LEU A 24 -7.79 -1.88 -3.63
C LEU A 24 -8.69 -0.94 -4.44
N GLY A 25 -9.64 -0.30 -3.77
CA GLY A 25 -10.44 0.75 -4.39
C GLY A 25 -9.56 1.96 -4.67
N LEU A 26 -9.68 2.55 -5.85
CA LEU A 26 -8.91 3.73 -6.25
C LEU A 26 -9.84 4.92 -6.44
N ASP A 27 -9.54 6.02 -5.76
CA ASP A 27 -10.08 7.33 -6.12
C ASP A 27 -9.13 8.00 -7.11
N TYR A 28 -9.39 7.77 -8.39
CA TYR A 28 -8.58 8.29 -9.49
C TYR A 28 -8.53 9.82 -9.56
N LYS A 29 -9.51 10.55 -9.01
CA LYS A 29 -9.50 12.02 -9.04
C LYS A 29 -8.48 12.60 -8.08
N LEU A 30 -8.26 11.91 -6.96
CA LEU A 30 -7.37 12.39 -5.92
C LEU A 30 -6.04 11.62 -5.91
N LYS A 31 -5.90 10.51 -6.65
CA LYS A 31 -4.79 9.54 -6.54
C LYS A 31 -4.69 8.91 -5.14
N HIS A 32 -5.85 8.71 -4.52
CA HIS A 32 -5.94 8.08 -3.20
C HIS A 32 -6.38 6.62 -3.31
N VAL A 33 -5.99 5.82 -2.31
CA VAL A 33 -6.34 4.41 -2.24
C VAL A 33 -7.25 4.16 -1.05
N LEU A 34 -8.33 3.43 -1.29
CA LEU A 34 -9.20 2.88 -0.29
C LEU A 34 -8.60 1.56 0.21
N VAL A 35 -7.99 1.61 1.38
CA VAL A 35 -7.59 0.44 2.14
C VAL A 35 -8.62 0.24 3.25
N LYS A 36 -9.19 -0.96 3.37
CA LYS A 36 -10.15 -1.27 4.44
C LYS A 36 -9.49 -1.00 5.80
N GLY A 37 -10.18 -0.28 6.68
CA GLY A 37 -9.65 0.11 7.99
C GLY A 37 -8.78 1.38 7.99
N VAL A 38 -8.54 2.00 6.83
CA VAL A 38 -7.78 3.25 6.70
C VAL A 38 -8.62 4.28 5.95
N ASP A 39 -8.64 5.53 6.39
CA ASP A 39 -9.31 6.59 5.65
C ASP A 39 -8.58 6.81 4.31
N SER A 40 -9.34 6.77 3.21
CA SER A 40 -8.81 7.00 1.86
C SER A 40 -7.98 8.27 1.72
N ARG A 41 -8.30 9.34 2.47
CA ARG A 41 -7.58 10.60 2.40
C ARG A 41 -6.19 10.53 3.02
N GLU A 42 -5.93 9.48 3.79
CA GLU A 42 -4.66 9.30 4.47
C GLU A 42 -3.61 8.62 3.58
N ILE A 43 -3.98 7.99 2.46
CA ILE A 43 -3.01 7.34 1.57
C ILE A 43 -3.02 7.99 0.19
N THR A 44 -1.89 8.58 -0.20
CA THR A 44 -1.66 9.12 -1.54
C THR A 44 -0.67 8.23 -2.30
N LEU A 45 -0.97 7.96 -3.57
CA LEU A 45 -0.05 7.30 -4.51
C LEU A 45 0.39 8.31 -5.56
N ASP A 46 1.70 8.54 -5.70
CA ASP A 46 2.23 9.46 -6.70
C ASP A 46 3.50 8.91 -7.37
N ASP A 47 3.47 8.80 -8.69
CA ASP A 47 4.61 8.52 -9.58
C ASP A 47 5.61 7.42 -9.13
N GLY A 48 5.10 6.36 -8.50
CA GLY A 48 5.91 5.22 -8.03
C GLY A 48 6.22 5.23 -6.52
N GLU A 49 5.83 6.29 -5.83
CA GLU A 49 5.87 6.43 -4.38
C GLU A 49 4.47 6.42 -3.77
N TRP A 50 4.42 6.10 -2.47
CA TRP A 50 3.22 6.22 -1.66
C TRP A 50 3.53 7.00 -0.38
N TYR A 51 2.49 7.60 0.17
CA TYR A 51 2.55 8.32 1.42
C TYR A 51 1.32 8.01 2.26
N TYR A 52 1.55 7.67 3.53
CA TYR A 52 0.54 7.54 4.56
C TYR A 52 0.61 8.72 5.52
N HIS A 53 -0.30 9.67 5.36
CA HIS A 53 -0.32 10.97 6.03
C HIS A 53 -0.45 10.87 7.55
N TYR A 54 -1.23 9.91 8.06
CA TYR A 54 -1.47 9.78 9.49
C TYR A 54 -0.20 9.40 10.29
N MET A 55 0.62 8.48 9.76
CA MET A 55 1.86 8.05 10.41
C MET A 55 3.13 8.68 9.81
N GLY A 56 3.01 9.48 8.75
CA GLY A 56 4.15 10.04 8.02
C GLY A 56 5.03 8.97 7.34
N ILE A 57 4.46 7.82 7.02
CA ILE A 57 5.19 6.71 6.38
C ILE A 57 5.20 6.95 4.87
N ARG A 58 6.34 6.68 4.24
CA ARG A 58 6.48 6.80 2.79
C ARG A 58 7.37 5.71 2.23
N GLY A 59 7.25 5.47 0.93
CA GLY A 59 8.18 4.57 0.26
C GLY A 59 7.82 4.29 -1.18
N ARG A 60 8.47 3.28 -1.74
CA ARG A 60 8.16 2.74 -3.07
C ARG A 60 7.25 1.51 -2.97
N ILE A 61 6.89 0.95 -4.11
CA ILE A 61 5.98 -0.19 -4.27
C ILE A 61 6.29 -1.40 -3.36
N ILE A 62 7.57 -1.75 -3.13
CA ILE A 62 7.92 -2.88 -2.24
C ILE A 62 7.55 -2.55 -0.79
N GLN A 63 7.88 -1.34 -0.33
CA GLN A 63 7.53 -0.89 1.03
C GLN A 63 6.01 -0.77 1.19
N PHE A 64 5.31 -0.35 0.12
CA PHE A 64 3.84 -0.34 0.09
C PHE A 64 3.26 -1.74 0.23
N ALA A 65 3.78 -2.71 -0.53
CA ALA A 65 3.34 -4.09 -0.50
C ALA A 65 3.56 -4.72 0.90
N THR A 66 4.73 -4.48 1.51
CA THR A 66 5.02 -4.94 2.87
C THR A 66 4.07 -4.32 3.90
N TRP A 67 3.86 -3.01 3.83
CA TRP A 67 2.93 -2.31 4.72
C TRP A 67 1.49 -2.80 4.55
N LEU A 68 1.04 -2.99 3.30
CA LEU A 68 -0.30 -3.47 3.00
C LEU A 68 -0.53 -4.89 3.54
N GLN A 69 0.49 -5.74 3.48
CA GLN A 69 0.44 -7.06 4.11
C GLN A 69 0.31 -6.92 5.63
N ASP A 70 1.17 -6.15 6.29
CA ASP A 70 1.15 -5.98 7.76
C ASP A 70 -0.23 -5.51 8.28
N ILE A 71 -0.87 -4.56 7.60
CA ILE A 71 -2.23 -4.10 7.95
C ILE A 71 -3.28 -5.17 7.68
N ARG A 72 -3.23 -5.83 6.52
CA ARG A 72 -4.15 -6.93 6.20
C ARG A 72 -4.05 -8.09 7.18
N TRP A 73 -2.91 -8.28 7.85
CA TRP A 73 -2.72 -9.30 8.90
C TRP A 73 -3.17 -8.82 10.29
N LYS A 74 -3.08 -7.51 10.58
CA LYS A 74 -3.56 -6.93 11.84
C LYS A 74 -5.08 -6.96 11.97
N ASP A 75 -5.83 -6.68 10.90
CA ASP A 75 -7.30 -6.75 10.89
C ASP A 75 -7.88 -8.12 11.31
N PRO A 76 -7.46 -9.27 10.73
CA PRO A 76 -7.95 -10.59 11.13
C PRO A 76 -7.37 -11.07 12.48
N MET A 77 -6.22 -10.58 12.92
CA MET A 77 -5.66 -10.95 14.24
C MET A 77 -6.31 -10.18 15.40
N GLN A 78 -6.77 -8.94 15.18
CA GLN A 78 -7.57 -8.23 16.17
C GLN A 78 -8.97 -8.84 16.36
N GLN A 79 -9.58 -9.40 15.32
CA GLN A 79 -10.83 -10.15 15.46
C GLN A 79 -10.67 -11.52 16.16
N ASN A 80 -9.47 -12.09 16.20
CA ASN A 80 -9.20 -13.40 16.82
C ASN A 80 -8.61 -13.32 18.23
N SER A 81 -8.42 -12.11 18.79
CA SER A 81 -7.87 -11.93 20.15
C SER A 81 -8.95 -11.59 21.20
N ASP A 82 -10.24 -11.60 20.81
CA ASP A 82 -11.40 -11.47 21.70
C ASP A 82 -12.07 -12.85 21.96
N TYR A 83 -11.28 -13.87 22.33
CA TYR A 83 -11.81 -15.17 22.79
C TYR A 83 -11.07 -15.70 24.02
#